data_AF-A0A960AUB1-F1
#
_entry.id   AF-A0A960AUB1-F1
#
_cell.length_a   1.000
_cell.length_b   1.000
_cell.length_c   1.000
_cell.angle_alpha   90.00
_cell.angle_beta   90.00
_cell.angle_gamma   90.00
#
_symmetry.space_group_name_H-M   'P 1'
#
loop_
_entity.id
_entity.type
_entity.pdbx_description
1 polymer ?
#
loop_
_entity_poly.entity_id
_entity_poly.type
_entity_poly.pdbx_seq_one_letter_code
_entity_poly.pdbx_strand_id
1 'polypeptide(L)'
;MSAVDKHYGWTVTGTGLAKMWRGFLPFLVVSVVNAVVQASLLSLPVLWLAWGVSAAVLLVGFALMTHIADRSVVQRSGLGDLRGVRLAHFATWVIGWTVVITVGLGFYFWPGIMLLALTPFVPVAAAAGAANPLRANFAAIRSRPVRYVLTVFVSLLVILVVWLLAGLNAFFIRGWIASFTSWLIVGFVAAWLLTAWSALFRSAGPVSE
;
A
#
# COMPACT_ATOMS: atom_id res chain seq x y z
N MET A 1 -13.69 -5.50 -29.62
CA MET A 1 -13.13 -5.39 -28.26
C MET A 1 -11.76 -4.77 -28.39
N SER A 2 -11.58 -3.49 -28.04
CA SER A 2 -10.25 -2.90 -27.99
C SER A 2 -9.42 -3.66 -26.96
N ALA A 3 -8.22 -4.07 -27.34
CA ALA A 3 -7.31 -4.77 -26.46
C ALA A 3 -6.97 -3.83 -25.30
N VAL A 4 -7.59 -4.04 -24.13
CA VAL A 4 -7.24 -3.30 -22.91
C VAL A 4 -5.80 -3.68 -22.58
N ASP A 5 -4.89 -2.70 -22.66
CA ASP A 5 -3.47 -2.89 -22.48
C ASP A 5 -3.17 -3.64 -21.17
N LYS A 6 -2.46 -4.76 -21.31
CA LYS A 6 -2.08 -5.59 -20.18
C LYS A 6 -0.81 -5.02 -19.57
N HIS A 7 -0.92 -4.42 -18.38
CA HIS A 7 0.25 -3.86 -17.69
C HIS A 7 1.01 -4.88 -16.83
N TYR A 8 0.69 -6.18 -16.93
CA TYR A 8 1.38 -7.28 -16.25
C TYR A 8 1.61 -8.51 -17.15
N GLY A 9 2.71 -9.22 -16.91
CA GLY A 9 3.12 -10.41 -17.66
C GLY A 9 2.39 -11.69 -17.22
N TRP A 10 3.16 -12.73 -16.86
CA TRP A 10 2.63 -14.02 -16.38
C TRP A 10 2.03 -13.92 -14.96
N THR A 11 2.67 -13.17 -14.06
CA THR A 11 2.20 -12.91 -12.68
C THR A 11 2.13 -11.40 -12.40
N VAL A 12 1.09 -10.99 -11.67
CA VAL A 12 0.89 -9.59 -11.25
C VAL A 12 1.97 -9.17 -10.26
N THR A 13 2.26 -10.03 -9.29
CA THR A 13 3.27 -9.82 -8.24
C THR A 13 4.69 -9.80 -8.80
N GLY A 14 5.04 -10.69 -9.73
CA GLY A 14 6.34 -10.65 -10.41
C GLY A 14 6.52 -9.39 -11.24
N THR A 15 5.45 -8.94 -11.92
CA THR A 15 5.47 -7.65 -12.62
C THR A 15 5.66 -6.48 -11.64
N GLY A 16 4.95 -6.49 -10.51
CA GLY A 16 5.12 -5.48 -9.47
C GLY A 16 6.56 -5.39 -8.99
N LEU A 17 7.20 -6.55 -8.77
CA LEU A 17 8.60 -6.63 -8.34
C LEU A 17 9.55 -6.07 -9.40
N ALA A 18 9.33 -6.36 -10.67
CA ALA A 18 10.16 -5.85 -11.75
C ALA A 18 9.98 -4.33 -11.94
N LYS A 19 8.75 -3.82 -11.81
CA LYS A 19 8.43 -2.42 -12.07
C LYS A 19 8.73 -1.49 -10.90
N MET A 20 8.72 -1.96 -9.66
CA MET A 20 8.98 -1.09 -8.49
C MET A 20 10.36 -0.42 -8.56
N TRP A 21 11.34 -1.08 -9.20
CA TRP A 21 12.70 -0.54 -9.36
C TRP A 21 12.74 0.77 -10.15
N ARG A 22 11.71 1.05 -10.95
CA ARG A 22 11.57 2.33 -11.68
C ARG A 22 11.32 3.53 -10.76
N GLY A 23 10.85 3.28 -9.53
CA GLY A 23 10.68 4.26 -8.45
C GLY A 23 11.55 3.96 -7.23
N PHE A 24 12.66 3.23 -7.40
CA PHE A 24 13.47 2.75 -6.27
C PHE A 24 13.90 3.87 -5.31
N LEU A 25 14.46 4.97 -5.84
CA LEU A 25 14.95 6.07 -5.00
C LEU A 25 13.84 6.71 -4.16
N PRO A 26 12.70 7.16 -4.73
CA PRO A 26 11.63 7.73 -3.92
C PRO A 26 11.01 6.70 -2.95
N PHE A 27 10.90 5.42 -3.33
CA PHE A 27 10.47 4.37 -2.40
C PHE A 27 11.42 4.19 -1.21
N LEU A 28 12.73 4.19 -1.49
CA LEU A 28 13.76 4.08 -0.45
C LEU A 28 13.69 5.27 0.52
N VAL A 29 13.61 6.49 0.00
CA VAL A 29 13.52 7.71 0.83
C VAL A 29 12.29 7.66 1.74
N VAL A 30 11.11 7.36 1.19
CA VAL A 30 9.88 7.29 1.99
C VAL A 30 9.96 6.18 3.03
N SER A 31 10.50 5.01 2.67
CA SER A 31 10.66 3.87 3.59
C SER A 31 11.63 4.18 4.74
N VAL A 32 12.78 4.77 4.42
CA VAL A 32 13.81 5.11 5.42
C VAL A 32 13.30 6.19 6.36
N VAL A 33 12.67 7.26 5.83
CA VAL A 33 12.10 8.32 6.67
C VAL A 33 11.02 7.75 7.60
N ASN A 34 10.10 6.93 7.08
CA ASN A 34 9.11 6.27 7.94
C ASN A 34 9.79 5.37 8.99
N ALA A 35 10.75 4.54 8.61
CA ALA A 35 11.43 3.64 9.53
C ALA A 35 12.17 4.38 10.65
N VAL A 36 12.88 5.47 10.32
CA VAL A 36 13.53 6.33 11.32
C VAL A 36 12.51 6.94 12.27
N VAL A 37 11.42 7.50 11.76
CA VAL A 37 10.38 8.08 12.61
C VAL A 37 9.79 7.01 13.51
N GLN A 38 9.31 5.89 12.97
CA GLN A 38 8.68 4.83 13.76
C GLN A 38 9.60 4.25 14.83
N ALA A 39 10.89 4.12 14.55
CA ALA A 39 11.87 3.70 15.54
C ALA A 39 12.07 4.77 16.63
N SER A 40 12.07 6.04 16.26
CA SER A 40 12.27 7.17 17.18
C SER A 40 11.06 7.41 18.08
N LEU A 41 9.85 7.07 17.63
CA LEU A 41 8.63 7.17 18.42
C LEU A 41 8.65 6.28 19.67
N LEU A 42 9.48 5.23 19.69
CA LEU A 42 9.69 4.40 20.89
C LEU A 42 10.30 5.17 22.07
N SER A 43 10.99 6.29 21.79
CA SER A 43 11.62 7.13 22.80
C SER A 43 10.70 8.23 23.32
N LEU A 44 9.49 8.38 22.76
CA LEU A 44 8.56 9.42 23.20
C LEU A 44 7.83 9.00 24.48
N PRO A 45 7.82 9.85 25.52
CA PRO A 45 7.12 9.54 26.77
C PRO A 45 5.60 9.67 26.66
N VAL A 46 5.11 10.43 25.66
CA VAL A 46 3.68 10.71 25.48
C VAL A 46 3.09 9.79 24.41
N LEU A 47 2.41 8.74 24.86
CA LEU A 47 1.87 7.68 24.00
C LEU A 47 0.92 8.21 22.91
N TRP A 48 0.00 9.09 23.26
CA TRP A 48 -0.99 9.63 22.31
C TRP A 48 -0.36 10.46 21.19
N LEU A 49 0.69 11.21 21.54
CA LEU A 49 1.47 11.97 20.56
C LEU A 49 2.23 11.02 19.63
N ALA A 50 2.83 9.96 20.18
CA ALA A 50 3.49 8.95 19.38
C ALA A 50 2.53 8.28 18.38
N TRP A 51 1.31 7.94 18.82
CA TRP A 51 0.29 7.37 17.95
C TRP A 51 -0.18 8.35 16.87
N GLY A 52 -0.40 9.62 17.22
CA GLY A 52 -0.79 10.65 16.26
C GLY A 52 0.26 10.88 15.18
N VAL A 53 1.54 11.00 15.58
CA VAL A 53 2.65 11.17 14.63
C VAL A 53 2.84 9.91 13.78
N SER A 54 2.75 8.71 14.36
CA SER A 54 2.83 7.45 13.62
C SER A 54 1.73 7.37 12.56
N ALA A 55 0.48 7.65 12.92
CA ALA A 55 -0.65 7.62 12.01
C ALA A 55 -0.49 8.63 10.87
N ALA A 56 -0.05 9.85 11.17
CA ALA A 56 0.19 10.89 10.17
C ALA A 56 1.30 10.48 9.19
N VAL A 57 2.42 9.97 9.69
CA VAL A 57 3.56 9.55 8.84
C VAL A 57 3.22 8.32 8.01
N LEU A 58 2.48 7.36 8.56
CA LEU A 58 1.98 6.22 7.80
C LEU A 58 1.02 6.66 6.70
N LEU A 59 0.10 7.58 6.99
CA LEU A 59 -0.85 8.08 5.99
C LEU A 59 -0.13 8.79 4.83
N VAL A 60 0.78 9.71 5.15
CA VAL A 60 1.57 10.44 4.16
C VAL A 60 2.48 9.48 3.39
N GLY A 61 3.20 8.61 4.09
CA GLY A 61 4.07 7.60 3.47
C GLY A 61 3.29 6.68 2.53
N PHE A 62 2.11 6.23 2.95
CA PHE A 62 1.25 5.38 2.13
C PHE A 62 0.72 6.11 0.89
N ALA A 63 0.36 7.38 1.01
CA ALA A 63 -0.04 8.21 -0.12
C ALA A 63 1.08 8.35 -1.16
N LEU A 64 2.29 8.69 -0.69
CA LEU A 64 3.48 8.83 -1.53
C LEU A 64 3.83 7.50 -2.21
N MET A 65 3.91 6.41 -1.44
CA MET A 65 4.20 5.07 -1.95
C MET A 65 3.20 4.63 -3.02
N THR A 66 1.90 4.83 -2.78
CA THR A 66 0.86 4.42 -3.73
C THR A 66 0.94 5.25 -5.02
N HIS A 67 1.21 6.56 -4.92
CA HIS A 67 1.42 7.42 -6.08
C HIS A 67 2.63 7.01 -6.92
N ILE A 68 3.77 6.75 -6.26
CA ILE A 68 5.00 6.29 -6.94
C ILE A 68 4.78 4.93 -7.58
N ALA A 69 4.09 4.01 -6.89
CA ALA A 69 3.75 2.69 -7.41
C ALA A 69 2.91 2.78 -8.67
N ASP A 70 1.87 3.62 -8.66
CA ASP A 70 1.01 3.83 -9.82
C ASP A 70 1.78 4.40 -11.03
N ARG A 71 2.67 5.38 -10.82
CA ARG A 71 3.51 5.91 -11.91
C ARG A 71 4.55 4.90 -12.41
N SER A 72 5.18 4.16 -11.50
CA SER A 72 6.22 3.17 -11.79
C SER A 72 5.73 2.07 -12.74
N VAL A 73 4.42 1.79 -12.74
CA VAL A 73 3.81 0.84 -13.67
C VAL A 73 4.01 1.26 -15.14
N VAL A 74 4.02 2.56 -15.42
CA VAL A 74 4.08 3.13 -16.77
C VAL A 74 5.48 3.67 -17.08
N GLN A 75 6.03 4.51 -16.21
CA GLN A 75 7.27 5.25 -16.44
C GLN A 75 8.19 5.24 -15.22
N ARG A 76 9.42 5.79 -15.35
CA ARG A 76 10.29 6.00 -14.19
C ARG A 76 9.77 7.12 -13.31
N SER A 77 9.93 6.97 -12.00
CA SER A 77 9.50 7.94 -11.00
C SER A 77 10.69 8.57 -10.30
N GLY A 78 10.67 9.90 -10.17
CA GLY A 78 11.72 10.68 -9.51
C GLY A 78 11.25 11.30 -8.20
N LEU A 79 12.19 11.89 -7.45
CA LEU A 79 11.87 12.58 -6.18
C LEU A 79 10.92 13.79 -6.38
N GLY A 80 10.92 14.41 -7.56
CA GLY A 80 9.99 15.49 -7.89
C GLY A 80 8.52 15.06 -7.90
N ASP A 81 8.25 13.78 -8.12
CA ASP A 81 6.90 13.24 -8.19
C ASP A 81 6.19 13.20 -6.82
N LEU A 82 6.94 13.36 -5.73
CA LEU A 82 6.39 13.47 -4.38
C LEU A 82 5.48 14.69 -4.22
N ARG A 83 5.64 15.72 -5.06
CA ARG A 83 4.84 16.96 -5.01
C ARG A 83 3.48 16.85 -5.69
N GLY A 84 3.27 15.84 -6.54
CA GLY A 84 2.04 15.69 -7.35
C GLY A 84 0.89 14.97 -6.65
N VAL A 85 1.05 14.64 -5.36
CA VAL A 85 0.08 13.82 -4.62
C VAL A 85 -1.09 14.67 -4.16
N ARG A 86 -2.32 14.27 -4.55
CA ARG A 86 -3.57 14.83 -4.04
C ARG A 86 -3.83 14.33 -2.62
N LEU A 87 -3.00 14.76 -1.68
CA LEU A 87 -2.93 14.20 -0.33
C LEU A 87 -4.26 14.30 0.42
N ALA A 88 -4.98 15.42 0.29
CA ALA A 88 -6.27 15.60 0.95
C ALA A 88 -7.33 14.60 0.45
N HIS A 89 -7.46 14.42 -0.87
CA HIS A 89 -8.39 13.44 -1.45
C HIS A 89 -8.04 12.02 -1.03
N PHE A 90 -6.75 11.67 -1.11
CA PHE A 90 -6.26 10.37 -0.67
C PHE A 90 -6.52 10.14 0.82
N ALA A 91 -6.19 11.13 1.66
CA ALA A 91 -6.36 11.06 3.10
C ALA A 91 -7.82 10.83 3.49
N THR A 92 -8.76 11.58 2.93
CA THR A 92 -10.19 11.42 3.24
C THR A 92 -10.67 9.99 2.95
N TRP A 93 -10.32 9.45 1.78
CA TRP A 93 -10.73 8.10 1.41
C TRP A 93 -10.04 7.03 2.23
N VAL A 94 -8.73 7.15 2.46
CA VAL A 94 -7.96 6.15 3.21
C VAL A 94 -8.27 6.19 4.69
N ILE A 95 -8.50 7.36 5.30
CA ILE A 95 -8.94 7.46 6.69
C ILE A 95 -10.31 6.80 6.83
N GLY A 96 -11.29 7.16 5.98
CA GLY A 96 -12.62 6.55 6.02
C GLY A 96 -12.56 5.03 5.84
N TRP A 97 -11.79 4.56 4.87
CA TRP A 97 -11.54 3.13 4.62
C TRP A 97 -10.90 2.42 5.82
N THR A 98 -9.86 3.03 6.43
CA THR A 98 -9.17 2.49 7.59
C THR A 98 -10.09 2.40 8.80
N VAL A 99 -10.92 3.41 9.03
CA VAL A 99 -11.93 3.40 10.12
C VAL A 99 -12.93 2.28 9.89
N VAL A 100 -13.48 2.14 8.68
CA VAL A 100 -14.45 1.08 8.36
C VAL A 100 -13.86 -0.31 8.57
N ILE A 101 -12.62 -0.55 8.13
CA ILE A 101 -11.94 -1.83 8.33
C ILE A 101 -11.65 -2.08 9.80
N THR A 102 -11.16 -1.07 10.53
CA THR A 102 -10.81 -1.20 11.94
C THR A 102 -12.04 -1.51 12.77
N VAL A 103 -13.15 -0.82 12.52
CA VAL A 103 -14.45 -1.10 13.14
C VAL A 103 -14.93 -2.50 12.78
N GLY A 104 -14.82 -2.90 11.51
CA GLY A 104 -15.14 -4.24 11.06
C GLY A 104 -14.36 -5.32 11.82
N LEU A 105 -13.04 -5.20 11.88
CA LEU A 105 -12.15 -6.10 12.63
C LEU A 105 -12.45 -6.11 14.14
N GLY A 106 -12.80 -4.95 14.71
CA GLY A 106 -13.10 -4.79 16.13
C GLY A 106 -14.40 -5.46 16.55
N PHE A 107 -15.44 -5.45 15.70
CA PHE A 107 -16.68 -6.18 15.96
C PHE A 107 -16.52 -7.68 15.68
N TYR A 108 -15.98 -8.02 14.50
CA TYR A 108 -15.77 -9.41 14.10
C TYR A 108 -14.61 -9.53 13.11
N PHE A 109 -13.67 -10.43 13.43
CA PHE A 109 -12.46 -10.64 12.63
C PHE A 109 -12.76 -10.94 11.15
N TRP A 110 -13.67 -11.88 10.87
CA TRP A 110 -13.98 -12.32 9.50
C TRP A 110 -14.57 -11.21 8.61
N PRO A 111 -15.61 -10.47 9.03
CA PRO A 111 -16.08 -9.29 8.31
C PRO A 111 -15.00 -8.27 7.98
N GLY A 112 -14.12 -7.95 8.93
CA GLY A 112 -12.99 -7.02 8.68
C GLY A 112 -12.04 -7.53 7.60
N ILE A 113 -11.68 -8.82 7.64
CA ILE A 113 -10.86 -9.46 6.60
C ILE A 113 -11.57 -9.48 5.24
N MET A 114 -12.88 -9.75 5.21
CA MET A 114 -13.65 -9.69 3.96
C MET A 114 -13.67 -8.27 3.38
N LEU A 115 -13.84 -7.24 4.21
CA LEU A 115 -13.78 -5.84 3.77
C LEU A 115 -12.41 -5.50 3.19
N LEU A 116 -11.33 -5.88 3.86
CA LEU A 116 -9.96 -5.72 3.36
C LEU A 116 -9.76 -6.41 2.02
N ALA A 117 -10.22 -7.66 1.90
CA ALA A 117 -10.11 -8.43 0.68
C ALA A 117 -10.91 -7.78 -0.45
N LEU A 118 -12.12 -7.25 -0.18
CA LEU A 118 -13.04 -6.66 -1.15
C LEU A 118 -12.70 -5.22 -1.55
N THR A 119 -11.87 -4.51 -0.79
CA THR A 119 -11.56 -3.09 -1.03
C THR A 119 -10.07 -2.73 -1.21
N PRO A 120 -9.18 -3.62 -1.67
CA PRO A 120 -7.74 -3.37 -1.71
C PRO A 120 -7.36 -2.32 -2.76
N PHE A 121 -8.22 -2.05 -3.74
CA PHE A 121 -7.98 -1.01 -4.75
C PHE A 121 -8.45 0.37 -4.30
N VAL A 122 -9.13 0.54 -3.16
CA VAL A 122 -9.60 1.86 -2.71
C VAL A 122 -8.43 2.85 -2.57
N PRO A 123 -7.31 2.51 -1.90
CA PRO A 123 -6.15 3.40 -1.84
C PRO A 123 -5.53 3.67 -3.20
N VAL A 124 -5.44 2.65 -4.06
CA VAL A 124 -4.88 2.77 -5.42
C VAL A 124 -5.72 3.70 -6.29
N ALA A 125 -7.04 3.54 -6.26
CA ALA A 125 -7.99 4.36 -6.99
C ALA A 125 -8.04 5.81 -6.45
N ALA A 126 -7.87 6.00 -5.14
CA ALA A 126 -7.74 7.32 -4.53
C ALA A 126 -6.42 8.01 -4.92
N ALA A 127 -5.32 7.27 -5.07
CA ALA A 127 -4.04 7.80 -5.52
C ALA A 127 -4.02 8.14 -7.02
N ALA A 128 -4.66 7.31 -7.85
CA ALA A 128 -4.99 7.65 -9.23
C ALA A 128 -6.00 8.81 -9.32
N GLY A 129 -6.71 9.04 -8.20
CA GLY A 129 -7.72 10.05 -7.94
C GLY A 129 -8.92 9.99 -8.86
N ALA A 130 -9.49 8.79 -8.91
CA ALA A 130 -10.87 8.56 -9.30
C ALA A 130 -11.81 9.39 -8.41
N ALA A 131 -12.89 9.91 -8.98
CA ALA A 131 -13.93 10.64 -8.26
C ALA A 131 -14.63 9.76 -7.21
N ASN A 132 -14.87 8.49 -7.56
CA ASN A 132 -15.42 7.47 -6.67
C ASN A 132 -14.53 6.21 -6.61
N PRO A 133 -13.56 6.15 -5.66
CA PRO A 133 -12.65 5.02 -5.47
C PRO A 133 -13.34 3.68 -5.18
N LEU A 134 -14.52 3.66 -4.54
CA LEU A 134 -15.24 2.40 -4.27
C LEU A 134 -15.81 1.81 -5.56
N ARG A 135 -16.43 2.64 -6.41
CA ARG A 135 -16.92 2.20 -7.72
C ARG A 135 -15.77 1.68 -8.58
N ALA A 136 -14.65 2.39 -8.58
CA ALA A 136 -13.44 2.00 -9.29
C ALA A 136 -12.88 0.65 -8.78
N ASN A 137 -12.88 0.43 -7.47
CA ASN A 137 -12.44 -0.81 -6.85
C ASN A 137 -13.28 -2.02 -7.33
N PHE A 138 -14.61 -1.94 -7.27
CA PHE A 138 -15.46 -3.06 -7.69
C PHE A 138 -15.42 -3.30 -9.20
N ALA A 139 -15.28 -2.24 -10.00
CA ALA A 139 -15.06 -2.37 -11.44
C ALA A 139 -13.75 -3.12 -11.75
N ALA A 140 -12.67 -2.77 -11.04
CA ALA A 140 -11.38 -3.44 -11.20
C ALA A 140 -11.46 -4.94 -10.84
N ILE A 141 -12.14 -5.28 -9.74
CA ILE A 141 -12.34 -6.68 -9.31
C ILE A 141 -13.12 -7.47 -10.37
N ARG A 142 -14.24 -6.91 -10.86
CA ARG A 142 -15.11 -7.56 -11.86
C ARG A 142 -14.41 -7.79 -13.19
N SER A 143 -13.48 -6.91 -13.56
CA SER A 143 -12.76 -7.05 -14.84
C SER A 143 -11.88 -8.29 -14.90
N ARG A 144 -11.28 -8.71 -13.77
CA ARG A 144 -10.26 -9.78 -13.71
C ARG A 144 -10.33 -10.58 -12.40
N PRO A 145 -11.45 -11.28 -12.11
CA PRO A 145 -11.70 -11.90 -10.81
C PRO A 145 -10.66 -12.95 -10.42
N VAL A 146 -10.27 -13.84 -11.35
CA VAL A 146 -9.29 -14.90 -11.09
C VAL A 146 -7.92 -14.32 -10.71
N ARG A 147 -7.46 -13.30 -11.43
CA ARG A 147 -6.16 -12.67 -11.19
C ARG A 147 -6.16 -11.84 -9.91
N TYR A 148 -7.28 -11.21 -9.60
CA TYR A 148 -7.51 -10.56 -8.32
C TYR A 148 -7.40 -11.55 -7.15
N VAL A 149 -8.13 -12.67 -7.18
CA VAL A 149 -8.10 -13.66 -6.10
C VAL A 149 -6.68 -14.19 -5.86
N LEU A 150 -5.94 -14.52 -6.93
CA LEU A 150 -4.54 -14.93 -6.81
C LEU A 150 -3.66 -13.85 -6.18
N THR A 151 -3.86 -12.58 -6.54
CA THR A 151 -3.09 -11.45 -5.98
C THR A 151 -3.43 -11.22 -4.51
N VAL A 152 -4.69 -11.39 -4.11
CA VAL A 152 -5.10 -11.37 -2.68
C VAL A 152 -4.38 -12.46 -1.91
N PHE A 153 -4.43 -13.72 -2.37
CA PHE A 153 -3.79 -14.84 -1.68
C PHE A 153 -2.28 -14.65 -1.52
N VAL A 154 -1.59 -14.23 -2.59
CA VAL A 154 -0.14 -13.95 -2.50
C VAL A 154 0.14 -12.79 -1.56
N SER A 155 -0.66 -11.72 -1.59
CA SER A 155 -0.49 -10.57 -0.69
C SER A 155 -0.67 -10.97 0.77
N LEU A 156 -1.71 -11.76 1.09
CA LEU A 156 -1.95 -12.25 2.44
C LEU A 156 -0.81 -13.14 2.94
N LEU A 157 -0.29 -14.04 2.08
CA LEU A 157 0.84 -14.89 2.42
C LEU A 157 2.11 -14.07 2.69
N VAL A 158 2.41 -13.08 1.84
CA VAL A 158 3.56 -12.19 2.02
C VAL A 158 3.43 -11.36 3.30
N ILE A 159 2.24 -10.79 3.55
CA ILE A 159 1.95 -10.03 4.78
C ILE A 159 2.15 -10.91 6.01
N LEU A 160 1.64 -12.15 5.99
CA LEU A 160 1.82 -13.10 7.09
C LEU A 160 3.30 -13.39 7.35
N VAL A 161 4.08 -13.67 6.31
CA VAL A 161 5.53 -13.92 6.44
C VAL A 161 6.24 -12.69 7.02
N VAL A 162 5.96 -11.49 6.51
CA VAL A 162 6.58 -10.24 7.02
C VAL A 162 6.20 -10.00 8.48
N TRP A 163 4.95 -10.26 8.84
CA TRP A 163 4.47 -10.12 10.22
C TRP A 163 5.19 -11.09 11.17
N LEU A 164 5.35 -12.36 10.77
CA LEU A 164 6.12 -13.34 11.53
C LEU A 164 7.60 -12.96 11.65
N LEU A 165 8.22 -12.47 10.57
CA LEU A 165 9.60 -11.98 10.59
C LEU A 165 9.76 -10.75 11.50
N ALA A 166 8.78 -9.83 11.51
CA ALA A 166 8.78 -8.70 12.42
C ALA A 166 8.67 -9.15 13.89
N GLY A 167 7.83 -10.17 14.17
CA GLY A 167 7.74 -10.78 15.48
C GLY A 167 9.05 -11.44 15.94
N LEU A 168 9.69 -12.22 15.07
CA LEU A 168 11.01 -12.81 15.34
C LEU A 168 12.07 -11.73 15.56
N ASN A 169 12.08 -10.70 14.70
CA ASN A 169 12.99 -9.57 14.83
C ASN A 169 12.82 -8.88 16.18
N ALA A 170 11.59 -8.60 16.62
CA ALA A 170 11.31 -7.98 17.92
C ALA A 170 11.64 -8.90 19.12
N PHE A 171 11.62 -10.22 18.92
CA PHE A 171 12.00 -11.19 19.95
C PHE A 171 13.51 -11.21 20.18
N PHE A 172 14.30 -11.27 19.09
CA PHE A 172 15.77 -11.36 19.16
C PHE A 172 16.46 -9.99 19.27
N ILE A 173 16.00 -9.01 18.50
CA ILE A 173 16.51 -7.65 18.45
C ILE A 173 15.45 -6.78 19.13
N ARG A 174 15.84 -5.94 20.09
CA ARG A 174 14.89 -5.07 20.81
C ARG A 174 15.13 -3.61 20.52
N GLY A 175 14.11 -2.81 20.83
CA GLY A 175 14.20 -1.35 20.80
C GLY A 175 14.31 -0.79 19.38
N TRP A 176 15.07 0.29 19.26
CA TRP A 176 15.13 1.12 18.07
C TRP A 176 15.53 0.35 16.80
N ILE A 177 16.58 -0.48 16.89
CA ILE A 177 17.11 -1.23 15.74
C ILE A 177 16.06 -2.19 15.18
N ALA A 178 15.36 -2.90 16.05
CA ALA A 178 14.31 -3.84 15.65
C ALA A 178 13.16 -3.12 14.94
N SER A 179 12.69 -2.01 15.51
CA SER A 179 11.65 -1.20 14.89
C SER A 179 12.11 -0.68 13.53
N PHE A 180 13.31 -0.10 13.45
CA PHE A 180 13.87 0.42 12.21
C PHE A 180 13.94 -0.65 11.10
N THR A 181 14.51 -1.82 11.40
CA THR A 181 14.63 -2.90 10.40
C THR A 181 13.27 -3.45 9.98
N SER A 182 12.34 -3.63 10.92
CA SER A 182 10.97 -4.07 10.61
C SER A 182 10.25 -3.08 9.70
N TRP A 183 10.29 -1.78 10.00
CA TRP A 183 9.62 -0.77 9.18
C TRP A 183 10.28 -0.57 7.82
N LEU A 184 11.59 -0.78 7.70
CA LEU A 184 12.28 -0.75 6.42
C LEU A 184 11.85 -1.92 5.52
N ILE A 185 11.75 -3.14 6.08
CA ILE A 185 11.23 -4.32 5.36
C ILE A 185 9.78 -4.09 4.94
N VAL A 186 8.94 -3.57 5.84
CA VAL A 186 7.54 -3.23 5.52
C VAL A 186 7.48 -2.21 4.39
N GLY A 187 8.32 -1.18 4.39
CA GLY A 187 8.38 -0.19 3.30
C GLY A 187 8.73 -0.82 1.95
N PHE A 188 9.73 -1.69 1.92
CA PHE A 188 10.11 -2.42 0.70
C PHE A 188 8.99 -3.32 0.18
N VAL A 189 8.37 -4.12 1.06
CA VAL A 189 7.27 -5.01 0.70
C VAL A 189 6.02 -4.23 0.27
N ALA A 190 5.74 -3.09 0.93
CA ALA A 190 4.67 -2.20 0.53
C ALA A 190 4.90 -1.65 -0.87
N ALA A 191 6.11 -1.19 -1.20
CA ALA A 191 6.45 -0.71 -2.55
C ALA A 191 6.22 -1.81 -3.61
N TRP A 192 6.63 -3.04 -3.31
CA TRP A 192 6.40 -4.20 -4.17
C TRP A 192 4.90 -4.47 -4.39
N LEU A 193 4.16 -4.69 -3.31
CA LEU A 193 2.75 -5.06 -3.38
C LEU A 193 1.91 -3.94 -3.98
N LEU A 194 2.14 -2.67 -3.61
CA LEU A 194 1.43 -1.54 -4.20
C LEU A 194 1.68 -1.44 -5.70
N THR A 195 2.91 -1.68 -6.17
CA THR A 195 3.19 -1.70 -7.61
C THR A 195 2.47 -2.85 -8.32
N ALA A 196 2.35 -4.01 -7.67
CA ALA A 196 1.57 -5.14 -8.18
C ALA A 196 0.08 -4.79 -8.27
N TRP A 197 -0.50 -4.22 -7.21
CA TRP A 197 -1.89 -3.78 -7.15
C TRP A 197 -2.19 -2.67 -8.19
N SER A 198 -1.30 -1.70 -8.34
CA SER A 198 -1.43 -0.66 -9.38
C SER A 198 -1.34 -1.22 -10.79
N ALA A 199 -0.48 -2.22 -11.04
CA ALA A 199 -0.40 -2.87 -12.35
C ALA A 199 -1.70 -3.61 -12.70
N LEU A 200 -2.32 -4.27 -11.71
CA LEU A 200 -3.60 -4.94 -11.88
C LEU A 200 -4.74 -3.93 -12.09
N PHE A 201 -4.76 -2.86 -11.29
CA PHE A 201 -5.76 -1.79 -11.38
C PHE A 201 -5.74 -1.11 -12.75
N ARG A 202 -4.57 -0.67 -13.23
CA ARG A 202 -4.45 -0.05 -14.57
C ARG A 202 -4.82 -1.01 -15.70
N SER A 203 -4.59 -2.31 -15.52
CA SER A 203 -4.98 -3.32 -16.52
C SER A 203 -6.49 -3.57 -16.59
N ALA A 204 -7.27 -3.06 -15.63
CA ALA A 204 -8.73 -3.15 -15.66
C ALA A 204 -9.37 -2.14 -16.65
N GLY A 205 -8.57 -1.24 -17.24
CA GLY A 205 -9.03 -0.15 -18.09
C GLY A 205 -9.34 1.13 -17.28
N PRO A 206 -9.46 2.30 -17.93
CA PRO A 206 -9.84 3.52 -17.24
C PRO A 206 -11.24 3.33 -16.67
N VAL A 207 -11.37 3.45 -15.35
CA VAL A 207 -12.68 3.71 -14.75
C VAL A 207 -13.05 5.09 -15.27
N SER A 208 -13.97 5.11 -16.22
CA SER A 208 -14.51 6.31 -16.87
C SER A 208 -14.67 7.46 -15.87
N GLU A 209 -14.22 8.63 -16.31
CA GLU A 209 -14.37 9.95 -15.67
C GLU A 209 -15.71 10.14 -14.97
#